data_AF-A0A4Q3WID7-F1
#
_entry.id   AF-A0A4Q3WID7-F1
#
_cell.length_a   1.000
_cell.length_b   1.000
_cell.length_c   1.000
_cell.angle_alpha   90.00
_cell.angle_beta   90.00
_cell.angle_gamma   90.00
#
_symmetry.space_group_name_H-M   'P 1'
#
loop_
_entity.id
_entity.type
_entity.pdbx_description
1 polymer ?
#
loop_
_entity_poly.entity_id
_entity_poly.type
_entity_poly.pdbx_seq_one_letter_code
_entity_poly.pdbx_strand_id
1 'polypeptide(L)'
;MNRFSFYALLFSAPLFSSLGVAHAETPAPTSTSTFKPVSLFSASQISLKTLPNGVRGIVKSAPGSDLVNVQVWVKAGSRVETDKENGSSHLIELLALRGSK
;
A
#
# COMPACT_ATOMS: atom_id res chain seq x y z
N MET A 1 -67.59 -40.03 -10.94
CA MET A 1 -66.99 -39.49 -9.70
C MET A 1 -65.49 -39.69 -9.83
N ASN A 2 -64.56 -38.74 -9.91
CA ASN A 2 -64.50 -37.28 -10.02
C ASN A 2 -63.13 -37.00 -10.71
N ARG A 3 -63.04 -36.20 -11.78
CA ARG A 3 -62.76 -34.74 -11.88
C ARG A 3 -61.27 -34.32 -11.74
N PHE A 4 -60.96 -33.28 -12.53
CA PHE A 4 -59.84 -32.31 -12.46
C PHE A 4 -58.60 -32.66 -13.32
N SER A 5 -58.47 -32.18 -14.56
CA SER A 5 -58.40 -30.79 -15.08
C SER A 5 -57.01 -30.17 -14.89
N PHE A 6 -56.31 -30.07 -16.02
CA PHE A 6 -55.07 -29.34 -16.27
C PHE A 6 -55.18 -27.87 -15.85
N TYR A 7 -54.23 -27.39 -15.05
CA TYR A 7 -53.85 -25.96 -15.02
C TYR A 7 -52.36 -25.86 -14.69
N ALA A 8 -51.53 -25.68 -15.72
CA ALA A 8 -50.16 -25.23 -15.56
C ALA A 8 -50.21 -23.71 -15.29
N LEU A 9 -49.96 -23.34 -14.04
CA LEU A 9 -49.91 -21.97 -13.57
C LEU A 9 -48.81 -21.18 -14.30
N LEU A 10 -49.21 -20.05 -14.87
CA LEU A 10 -48.37 -18.99 -15.40
C LEU A 10 -47.35 -18.53 -14.35
N PHE A 11 -46.06 -18.63 -14.70
CA PHE A 11 -44.97 -18.01 -13.95
C PHE A 11 -45.07 -16.49 -14.13
N SER A 12 -45.56 -15.77 -13.12
CA SER A 12 -45.49 -14.31 -13.09
C SER A 12 -44.05 -13.87 -12.82
N ALA A 13 -43.41 -13.22 -13.80
CA ALA A 13 -42.17 -12.51 -13.56
C ALA A 13 -42.48 -11.21 -12.78
N PRO A 14 -41.88 -10.96 -11.61
CA PRO A 14 -41.84 -9.60 -11.09
C PRO A 14 -40.77 -8.81 -11.83
N LEU A 15 -41.18 -7.68 -12.41
CA LEU A 15 -40.32 -6.61 -12.89
C LEU A 15 -39.24 -6.31 -11.83
N PHE A 16 -37.98 -6.63 -12.14
CA PHE A 16 -36.84 -6.04 -11.44
C PHE A 16 -36.68 -4.59 -11.93
N SER A 17 -37.43 -3.70 -11.30
CA SER A 17 -37.26 -2.25 -11.43
C SER A 17 -35.86 -1.88 -10.93
N SER A 18 -35.12 -1.16 -11.77
CA SER A 18 -33.78 -0.63 -11.49
C SER A 18 -33.79 0.27 -10.24
N LEU A 19 -33.42 -0.28 -9.08
CA LEU A 19 -32.89 0.55 -8.00
C LEU A 19 -31.43 0.87 -8.37
N GLY A 20 -31.22 2.11 -8.81
CA GLY A 20 -29.89 2.69 -8.83
C GLY A 20 -29.32 2.66 -7.41
N VAL A 21 -28.33 1.80 -7.19
CA VAL A 21 -27.46 1.91 -6.01
C VAL A 21 -26.64 3.18 -6.23
N ALA A 22 -27.13 4.30 -5.71
CA ALA A 22 -26.27 5.44 -5.47
C ALA A 22 -25.25 4.99 -4.41
N HIS A 23 -24.02 4.70 -4.85
CA HIS A 23 -22.88 4.69 -3.97
C HIS A 23 -22.77 6.12 -3.41
N ALA A 24 -23.35 6.34 -2.23
CA ALA A 24 -22.96 7.46 -1.40
C ALA A 24 -21.50 7.20 -1.02
N GLU A 25 -20.57 7.82 -1.75
CA GLU A 25 -19.20 7.98 -1.26
C GLU A 25 -19.29 8.81 0.02
N THR A 26 -19.33 8.14 1.16
CA THR A 26 -19.08 8.79 2.44
C THR A 26 -17.70 9.46 2.29
N PRO A 27 -17.60 10.80 2.32
CA PRO A 27 -16.31 11.45 2.22
C PRO A 27 -15.44 10.93 3.36
N ALA A 28 -14.32 10.29 3.01
CA ALA A 28 -13.38 9.78 3.99
C ALA A 28 -13.00 10.94 4.93
N PRO A 29 -12.98 10.74 6.25
CA PRO A 29 -12.54 11.78 7.18
C PRO A 29 -11.09 12.12 6.83
N THR A 30 -10.90 13.29 6.21
CA THR A 30 -9.58 13.82 5.85
C THR A 30 -8.99 14.45 7.12
N SER A 31 -8.67 13.60 8.09
CA SER A 31 -7.91 14.00 9.27
C SER A 31 -6.46 14.23 8.84
N THR A 32 -6.19 15.43 8.34
CA THR A 32 -4.82 15.89 8.05
C THR A 32 -4.12 16.15 9.38
N SER A 33 -3.71 15.07 10.06
CA SER A 33 -2.82 15.15 11.21
C SER A 33 -1.50 15.72 10.71
N THR A 34 -1.21 16.97 11.07
CA THR A 34 0.06 17.61 10.73
C THR A 34 1.16 16.87 11.48
N PHE A 35 1.98 16.11 10.77
CA PHE A 35 3.12 15.43 11.35
C PHE A 35 4.16 16.47 11.79
N LYS A 36 4.28 16.65 13.12
CA LYS A 36 5.38 17.42 13.71
C LYS A 36 6.51 16.44 14.07
N PRO A 37 7.64 16.42 13.34
CA PRO A 37 8.74 15.52 13.67
C PRO A 37 9.32 15.88 15.05
N VAL A 38 9.47 14.86 15.90
CA VAL A 38 10.26 14.97 17.13
C VAL A 38 11.72 14.70 16.77
N SER A 39 12.63 15.60 17.19
CA SER A 39 14.07 15.37 17.01
C SER A 39 14.53 14.31 17.99
N LEU A 40 14.91 13.13 17.47
CA LEU A 40 15.40 12.02 18.29
C LEU A 40 16.88 12.16 18.68
N PHE A 41 17.65 12.97 17.94
CA PHE A 41 19.10 13.13 18.11
C PHE A 41 19.51 14.60 17.97
N SER A 42 20.70 14.93 18.46
CA SER A 42 21.32 16.25 18.23
C SER A 42 21.77 16.37 16.77
N ALA A 43 21.62 17.56 16.18
CA ALA A 43 22.05 17.84 14.81
C ALA A 43 23.55 17.55 14.60
N SER A 44 24.39 17.81 15.61
CA SER A 44 25.83 17.53 15.58
C SER A 44 26.18 16.03 15.45
N GLN A 45 25.25 15.14 15.83
CA GLN A 45 25.47 13.69 15.76
C GLN A 45 25.16 13.12 14.36
N ILE A 46 24.52 13.90 13.49
CA ILE A 46 24.07 13.45 12.17
C ILE A 46 24.86 14.18 11.10
N SER A 47 25.48 13.42 10.19
CA SER A 47 26.13 13.93 8.99
C SER A 47 25.35 13.48 7.75
N LEU A 48 25.09 14.41 6.84
CA LEU A 48 24.40 14.16 5.58
C LEU A 48 25.31 14.54 4.41
N LYS A 49 25.48 13.63 3.45
CA LYS A 49 26.22 13.90 2.22
C LYS A 49 25.51 13.28 1.02
N THR A 50 25.37 14.04 -0.05
CA THR A 50 24.93 13.51 -1.35
C THR A 50 26.15 13.22 -2.21
N LEU A 51 26.22 12.01 -2.76
CA LEU A 51 27.28 11.57 -3.66
C LEU A 51 27.02 12.08 -5.09
N PRO A 52 28.04 12.10 -5.98
CA PRO A 52 27.88 12.58 -7.36
C PRO A 52 26.81 11.82 -8.17
N ASN A 53 26.52 10.58 -7.82
CA ASN A 53 25.48 9.76 -8.45
C ASN A 53 24.06 10.01 -7.88
N GLY A 54 23.91 10.98 -6.97
CA GLY A 54 22.63 11.34 -6.35
C GLY A 54 22.24 10.53 -5.10
N VAL A 55 23.02 9.51 -4.72
CA VAL A 55 22.76 8.75 -3.49
C VAL A 55 23.03 9.62 -2.26
N ARG A 56 22.12 9.59 -1.28
CA ARG A 56 22.24 10.33 -0.03
C ARG A 56 22.74 9.40 1.08
N GLY A 57 23.93 9.67 1.60
CA GLY A 57 24.46 9.06 2.81
C GLY A 57 24.04 9.85 4.05
N ILE A 58 23.50 9.14 5.04
CA ILE A 58 23.16 9.70 6.35
C ILE A 58 23.91 8.86 7.38
N VAL A 59 24.77 9.51 8.17
CA VAL A 59 25.58 8.84 9.19
C VAL A 59 25.25 9.46 10.53
N LYS A 60 24.86 8.62 11.50
CA LYS A 60 24.77 9.01 12.91
C LYS A 60 26.00 8.50 13.63
N SER A 61 26.77 9.39 14.24
CA SER A 61 27.89 9.00 15.10
C SER A 61 27.38 8.40 16.41
N ALA A 62 27.94 7.26 16.81
CA ALA A 62 27.64 6.58 18.07
C ALA A 62 28.95 6.17 18.78
N PRO A 63 29.70 7.13 19.37
CA PRO A 63 30.93 6.82 20.09
C PRO A 63 30.67 5.86 21.25
N GLY A 64 31.57 4.90 21.46
CA GLY A 64 31.45 3.89 22.53
C GLY A 64 30.54 2.71 22.21
N SER A 65 30.03 2.60 20.98
CA SER A 65 29.35 1.39 20.50
C SER A 65 30.31 0.49 19.72
N ASP A 66 30.32 -0.79 20.04
CA ASP A 66 31.05 -1.82 19.28
C ASP A 66 30.23 -2.38 18.10
N LEU A 67 29.01 -1.85 17.89
CA LEU A 67 28.09 -2.29 16.85
C LEU A 67 27.84 -1.17 15.84
N VAL A 68 27.71 -1.57 14.58
CA VAL A 68 27.32 -0.68 13.49
C VAL A 68 26.07 -1.24 12.82
N ASN A 69 25.16 -0.33 12.48
CA ASN A 69 23.97 -0.65 11.69
C ASN A 69 24.03 0.12 10.36
N VAL A 70 23.89 -0.61 9.25
CA VAL A 70 23.90 -0.04 7.90
C VAL A 70 22.58 -0.38 7.25
N GLN A 71 21.93 0.62 6.65
CA GLN A 71 20.64 0.47 5.99
C GLN A 71 20.66 1.19 4.65
N VAL A 72 19.94 0.63 3.68
CA VAL A 72 19.68 1.26 2.38
C VAL A 72 18.18 1.49 2.26
N TRP A 73 17.80 2.73 1.97
CA TRP A 73 16.41 3.12 1.81
C TRP A 73 16.17 3.50 0.35
N VAL A 74 15.22 2.81 -0.29
CA VAL A 74 14.82 3.08 -1.67
C VAL A 74 13.41 3.66 -1.66
N LYS A 75 13.20 4.80 -2.32
CA LYS A 75 11.87 5.40 -2.47
C LYS A 75 11.09 4.67 -3.57
N ALA A 76 10.64 3.46 -3.26
CA ALA A 76 9.85 2.57 -4.12
C ALA A 76 8.89 1.70 -3.27
N GLY A 77 7.98 0.98 -3.92
CA GLY A 77 7.07 0.03 -3.29
C GLY A 77 5.74 -0.10 -4.03
N SER A 78 4.86 -1.00 -3.58
CA SER A 78 3.61 -1.33 -4.29
C SER A 78 2.68 -0.15 -4.56
N ARG A 79 2.78 0.93 -3.78
CA ARG A 79 2.01 2.17 -4.01
C ARG A 79 2.26 2.81 -5.39
N VAL A 80 3.42 2.58 -5.99
CA VAL A 80 3.80 3.17 -7.28
C VAL A 80 3.85 2.15 -8.42
N GLU A 81 3.32 0.94 -8.22
CA GLU A 81 3.18 -0.08 -9.25
C GLU A 81 1.95 0.19 -10.14
N THR A 82 1.96 -0.33 -11.38
CA THR A 82 0.73 -0.43 -12.18
C THR A 82 0.03 -1.77 -11.95
N ASP A 83 -1.22 -1.88 -12.40
CA ASP A 83 -2.00 -3.12 -12.31
C ASP A 83 -1.30 -4.32 -12.98
N LYS A 84 -0.54 -4.07 -14.05
CA LYS A 84 0.18 -5.12 -14.79
C LYS A 84 1.41 -5.64 -14.04
N GLU A 85 1.98 -4.83 -13.16
CA GLU A 85 3.25 -5.11 -12.46
C GLU A 85 3.05 -5.35 -10.96
N ASN A 86 1.81 -5.44 -10.50
CA ASN A 86 1.47 -5.56 -9.09
C ASN A 86 2.21 -6.74 -8.42
N GLY A 87 2.86 -6.46 -7.29
CA GLY A 87 3.65 -7.43 -6.53
C GLY A 87 5.12 -7.51 -6.93
N SER A 88 5.56 -6.74 -7.93
CA SER A 88 6.96 -6.70 -8.36
C SER A 88 7.91 -6.27 -7.24
N SER A 89 7.54 -5.32 -6.40
CA SER A 89 8.39 -4.84 -5.30
C SER A 89 8.66 -5.94 -4.28
N HIS A 90 7.65 -6.74 -3.97
CA HIS A 90 7.79 -7.88 -3.05
C HIS A 90 8.60 -9.01 -3.69
N LEU A 91 8.41 -9.27 -4.98
CA LEU A 91 9.25 -10.24 -5.69
C LEU A 91 10.72 -9.77 -5.74
N ILE A 92 10.97 -8.51 -6.05
CA ILE A 92 12.31 -7.92 -6.09
C ILE A 92 12.98 -7.99 -4.71
N GLU A 93 12.24 -7.73 -3.63
CA GLU A 93 12.77 -7.89 -2.27
C GLU A 93 13.32 -9.30 -2.04
N LEU A 94 12.57 -10.33 -2.44
CA LEU A 94 13.02 -11.72 -2.35
C LEU A 94 14.26 -11.98 -3.22
N LEU A 95 14.27 -11.48 -4.45
CA LEU A 95 15.37 -11.71 -5.40
C LEU A 95 16.65 -10.97 -5.02
N ALA A 96 16.52 -9.75 -4.46
CA ALA A 96 17.65 -8.94 -4.02
C ALA A 96 18.47 -9.63 -2.92
N LEU A 97 17.85 -10.53 -2.16
CA LEU A 97 18.51 -11.31 -1.10
C LEU A 97 19.11 -12.64 -1.61
N ARG A 98 18.80 -13.07 -2.83
CA ARG A 98 19.21 -14.38 -3.36
C ARG A 98 20.61 -14.41 -3.98
N GLY A 99 21.19 -13.27 -4.36
CA GLY A 99 22.54 -13.22 -4.91
C GLY A 99 22.86 -11.88 -5.57
N SER A 100 24.14 -11.53 -5.60
CA SER A 100 24.69 -10.36 -6.32
C SER A 100 25.89 -10.78 -7.16
N LYS A 101 26.30 -9.91 -8.11
CA LYS A 101 27.47 -10.13 -8.97
C LYS A 101 28.77 -9.78 -8.26
#